data_AF-A2DLH0-F1
#
_entry.id   AF-A2DLH0-F1
#
_cell.length_a   1.000
_cell.length_b   1.000
_cell.length_c   1.000
_cell.angle_alpha   90.00
_cell.angle_beta   90.00
_cell.angle_gamma   90.00
#
_symmetry.space_group_name_H-M   'P 1'
#
loop_
_entity.id
_entity.type
_entity.pdbx_description
1 polymer ?
#
loop_
_entity_poly.entity_id
_entity_poly.type
_entity_poly.pdbx_seq_one_letter_code
_entity_poly.pdbx_strand_id
1 'polypeptide(L)'
;MKNTSYQLHANNIDQYLADKSFYTRFNKDEACKIMDYMRVNIDQAVKLLEQAKGKLKPMEVFELIHHWHINFGWDANKAAKISLLLSDLLQCKFINEYICYFMKKIMEFYEDSIKEAKRVRNKNKKITKELEDVNTKVAALSKKSAIDASQIEAYSQIQEAHITMILDLQSEVETMKSKEQNMKSILENKDMELNSLKRYFNSSVDLFALDKSSSDENTQETNMEDQRITLNELKRAMENPPQNDSLLKGGKPELTKSSSQVSFHPAKPSIPRPSRDDSFDQAAKSKLTNEIMSLNAEVVKLTTELVSCKQIIDEQKKIIEDLNKKLQPT
;
A
#
# COMPACT_ATOMS: atom_id res chain seq x y z
N MET A 1 -63.62 -6.67 23.83
CA MET A 1 -62.21 -6.34 23.52
C MET A 1 -61.47 -7.66 23.30
N LYS A 2 -60.73 -7.78 22.19
CA LYS A 2 -60.06 -9.03 21.82
C LYS A 2 -59.05 -9.42 22.91
N ASN A 3 -59.11 -10.66 23.40
CA ASN A 3 -58.10 -11.28 24.27
C ASN A 3 -56.78 -11.42 23.48
N THR A 4 -56.07 -10.32 23.27
CA THR A 4 -54.66 -10.39 22.89
C THR A 4 -53.91 -10.94 24.09
N SER A 5 -53.25 -12.09 23.93
CA SER A 5 -52.45 -12.70 24.99
C SER A 5 -51.40 -11.70 25.49
N TYR A 6 -51.27 -11.52 26.80
CA TYR A 6 -50.23 -10.67 27.40
C TYR A 6 -48.82 -11.05 26.93
N GLN A 7 -48.62 -12.32 26.55
CA GLN A 7 -47.41 -12.82 25.92
C GLN A 7 -47.12 -12.16 24.56
N LEU A 8 -48.14 -11.84 23.77
CA LEU A 8 -47.96 -11.12 22.50
C LEU A 8 -47.48 -9.68 22.75
N HIS A 9 -47.97 -9.04 23.82
CA HIS A 9 -47.51 -7.71 24.22
C HIS A 9 -46.07 -7.76 24.76
N ALA A 10 -45.72 -8.79 25.52
CA ALA A 10 -44.35 -9.01 26.00
C ALA A 10 -43.35 -9.22 24.85
N ASN A 11 -43.73 -10.00 23.83
CA ASN A 11 -42.89 -10.26 22.66
C ASN A 11 -42.69 -9.02 21.76
N ASN A 12 -43.57 -8.02 21.85
CA ASN A 12 -43.51 -6.78 21.08
C ASN A 12 -43.03 -5.58 21.91
N ILE A 13 -42.33 -5.83 23.02
CA ILE A 13 -41.90 -4.77 23.93
C ILE A 13 -41.07 -3.67 23.24
N ASP A 14 -40.22 -4.04 22.28
CA ASP A 14 -39.36 -3.08 21.57
C ASP A 14 -40.14 -1.97 20.85
N GLN A 15 -41.32 -2.28 20.32
CA GLN A 15 -42.18 -1.29 19.70
C GLN A 15 -42.71 -0.29 20.73
N TYR A 16 -43.19 -0.77 21.88
CA TYR A 16 -43.64 0.10 22.97
C TYR A 16 -42.51 0.93 23.58
N LEU A 17 -41.28 0.41 23.56
CA LEU A 17 -40.09 1.14 24.01
C LEU A 17 -39.67 2.24 23.02
N ALA A 18 -39.74 1.98 21.72
CA ALA A 18 -39.48 2.98 20.68
C ALA A 18 -40.49 4.13 20.76
N ASP A 19 -41.77 3.81 20.93
CA ASP A 19 -42.88 4.77 20.96
C ASP A 19 -43.07 5.44 22.33
N LYS A 20 -42.29 5.05 23.35
CA LYS A 20 -42.41 5.53 24.74
C LYS A 20 -43.82 5.39 25.36
N SER A 21 -44.56 4.40 24.88
CA SER A 21 -46.01 4.30 25.08
C SER A 21 -46.43 3.26 26.12
N PHE A 22 -45.50 2.51 26.71
CA PHE A 22 -45.79 1.35 27.53
C PHE A 22 -46.73 1.67 28.72
N TYR A 23 -46.29 2.52 29.65
CA TYR A 23 -47.10 2.90 30.83
C TYR A 23 -48.22 3.91 30.54
N THR A 24 -48.36 4.37 29.29
CA THR A 24 -49.53 5.16 28.86
C THR A 24 -50.61 4.29 28.25
N ARG A 25 -50.25 3.10 27.79
CA ARG A 25 -51.14 2.18 27.06
C ARG A 25 -51.66 1.06 27.95
N PHE A 26 -50.88 0.64 28.94
CA PHE A 26 -51.24 -0.41 29.89
C PHE A 26 -51.34 0.19 31.28
N ASN A 27 -52.41 -0.19 32.01
CA ASN A 27 -52.50 0.12 33.43
C ASN A 27 -51.50 -0.74 34.24
N LYS A 28 -51.36 -0.47 35.54
CA LYS A 28 -50.41 -1.16 36.41
C LYS A 28 -50.58 -2.69 36.38
N ASP A 29 -51.80 -3.18 36.54
CA ASP A 29 -52.07 -4.62 36.63
C ASP A 29 -51.80 -5.35 35.31
N GLU A 30 -52.11 -4.70 34.18
CA GLU A 30 -51.75 -5.17 32.85
C GLU A 30 -50.25 -5.16 32.63
N ALA A 31 -49.55 -4.11 33.08
CA ALA A 31 -48.10 -4.00 32.98
C ALA A 31 -47.39 -5.12 33.76
N CYS A 32 -47.84 -5.42 34.98
CA CYS A 32 -47.32 -6.55 35.77
C CYS A 32 -47.50 -7.89 35.03
N LYS A 33 -48.71 -8.16 34.52
CA LYS A 33 -49.00 -9.38 33.75
C LYS A 33 -48.17 -9.49 32.48
N ILE A 34 -47.90 -8.38 31.80
CA ILE A 34 -47.03 -8.39 30.61
C ILE A 34 -45.58 -8.68 31.02
N MET A 35 -45.13 -8.12 32.15
CA MET A 35 -43.77 -8.29 32.66
C MET A 35 -43.47 -9.73 33.10
N ASP A 36 -44.44 -10.43 33.67
CA ASP A 36 -44.31 -11.86 34.01
C ASP A 36 -43.88 -12.73 32.81
N TYR A 37 -44.35 -12.39 31.60
CA TYR A 37 -44.01 -13.10 30.37
C TYR A 37 -42.75 -12.55 29.68
N MET A 38 -42.21 -11.44 30.18
CA MET A 38 -41.17 -10.69 29.50
C MET A 38 -39.79 -11.05 30.06
N ARG A 39 -38.84 -11.28 29.15
CA ARG A 39 -37.41 -11.35 29.49
C ARG A 39 -36.71 -10.22 28.80
N VAL A 40 -36.25 -9.23 29.56
CA VAL A 40 -35.62 -8.03 29.02
C VAL A 40 -34.11 -8.09 29.17
N ASN A 41 -33.41 -7.59 28.17
CA ASN A 41 -32.00 -7.27 28.31
C ASN A 41 -31.81 -5.97 29.11
N ILE A 42 -30.57 -5.71 29.50
CA ILE A 42 -30.22 -4.55 30.33
C ILE A 42 -30.58 -3.20 29.69
N ASP A 43 -30.52 -3.08 28.36
CA ASP A 43 -30.86 -1.83 27.65
C ASP A 43 -32.37 -1.58 27.63
N GLN A 44 -33.17 -2.64 27.43
CA GLN A 44 -34.63 -2.59 27.50
C GLN A 44 -35.10 -2.25 28.91
N ALA A 45 -34.47 -2.84 29.94
CA ALA A 45 -34.75 -2.53 31.34
C ALA A 45 -34.50 -1.06 31.68
N VAL A 46 -33.38 -0.48 31.23
CA VAL A 46 -33.09 0.96 31.40
C VAL A 46 -34.19 1.82 30.77
N LYS A 47 -34.60 1.51 29.52
CA LYS A 47 -35.66 2.26 28.82
C LYS A 47 -37.01 2.16 29.55
N LEU A 48 -37.35 0.99 30.09
CA LEU A 48 -38.57 0.82 30.88
C LEU A 48 -38.54 1.65 32.17
N LEU A 49 -37.42 1.64 32.92
CA LEU A 49 -37.32 2.47 34.12
C LEU A 49 -37.38 3.96 33.80
N GLU A 50 -36.71 4.40 32.74
CA GLU A 50 -36.77 5.80 32.29
C GLU A 50 -38.21 6.23 31.96
N GLN A 51 -39.01 5.35 31.35
CA GLN A 51 -40.42 5.63 31.07
C GLN A 51 -41.33 5.61 32.31
N ALA A 52 -40.98 4.85 33.34
CA ALA A 52 -41.73 4.81 34.60
C ALA A 52 -41.66 6.13 35.37
N LYS A 53 -40.58 6.91 35.13
CA LYS A 53 -40.33 8.20 35.80
C LYS A 53 -41.48 9.17 35.56
N GLY A 54 -42.14 9.56 36.65
CA GLY A 54 -43.27 10.50 36.62
C GLY A 54 -44.61 9.89 36.17
N LYS A 55 -44.64 8.63 35.73
CA LYS A 55 -45.87 7.91 35.37
C LYS A 55 -46.35 6.97 36.47
N LEU A 56 -45.43 6.42 37.25
CA LEU A 56 -45.72 5.51 38.37
C LEU A 56 -45.25 6.11 39.69
N LYS A 57 -46.00 5.80 40.77
CA LYS A 57 -45.62 6.10 42.15
C LYS A 57 -44.54 5.12 42.63
N PRO A 58 -43.73 5.47 43.64
CA PRO A 58 -42.67 4.60 44.17
C PRO A 58 -43.17 3.18 44.54
N MET A 59 -44.33 3.07 45.17
CA MET A 59 -44.91 1.77 45.55
C MET A 59 -45.31 0.94 44.33
N GLU A 60 -45.83 1.58 43.28
CA GLU A 60 -46.22 0.90 42.04
C GLU A 60 -44.98 0.39 41.30
N VAL A 61 -43.89 1.17 41.31
CA VAL A 61 -42.60 0.74 40.78
C VAL A 61 -42.06 -0.45 41.57
N PHE A 62 -42.17 -0.43 42.91
CA PHE A 62 -41.74 -1.55 43.76
C PHE A 62 -42.45 -2.85 43.40
N GLU A 63 -43.78 -2.83 43.31
CA GLU A 63 -44.57 -3.99 42.93
C GLU A 63 -44.21 -4.50 41.53
N LEU A 64 -44.02 -3.59 40.59
CA LEU A 64 -43.68 -3.90 39.20
C LEU A 64 -42.32 -4.61 39.06
N ILE A 65 -41.32 -4.24 39.86
CA ILE A 65 -39.98 -4.86 39.84
C ILE A 65 -40.03 -6.34 40.22
N HIS A 66 -40.98 -6.77 41.05
CA HIS A 66 -41.12 -8.19 41.40
C HIS A 66 -41.43 -9.08 40.19
N HIS A 67 -42.01 -8.50 39.14
CA HIS A 67 -42.36 -9.19 37.89
C HIS A 67 -41.23 -9.10 36.84
N TRP A 68 -40.07 -8.51 37.18
CA TRP A 68 -39.00 -8.27 36.21
C TRP A 68 -38.02 -9.42 36.11
N HIS A 69 -37.91 -9.99 34.90
CA HIS A 69 -36.84 -10.91 34.54
C HIS A 69 -35.81 -10.20 33.65
N ILE A 70 -34.82 -9.54 34.28
CA ILE A 70 -33.73 -8.85 33.56
C ILE A 70 -32.52 -9.78 33.40
N ASN A 71 -32.04 -9.91 32.17
CA ASN A 71 -30.72 -10.43 31.90
C ASN A 71 -29.69 -9.29 31.92
N PHE A 72 -28.95 -9.17 33.04
CA PHE A 72 -27.96 -8.11 33.25
C PHE A 72 -26.69 -8.26 32.39
N GLY A 73 -26.40 -9.46 31.86
CA GLY A 73 -25.17 -9.69 31.10
C GLY A 73 -23.90 -9.31 31.89
N TRP A 74 -22.93 -8.69 31.22
CA TRP A 74 -21.61 -8.35 31.78
C TRP A 74 -21.33 -6.83 31.86
N ASP A 75 -22.32 -5.96 31.58
CA ASP A 75 -22.13 -4.51 31.55
C ASP A 75 -22.40 -3.84 32.91
N ALA A 76 -21.34 -3.70 33.70
CA ALA A 76 -21.39 -3.12 35.04
C ALA A 76 -21.89 -1.66 35.06
N ASN A 77 -21.61 -0.86 34.03
CA ASN A 77 -22.03 0.54 33.98
C ASN A 77 -23.54 0.63 33.81
N LYS A 78 -24.10 -0.19 32.93
CA LYS A 78 -25.56 -0.26 32.73
C LYS A 78 -26.27 -0.83 33.96
N ALA A 79 -25.67 -1.81 34.65
CA ALA A 79 -26.22 -2.35 35.88
C ALA A 79 -26.27 -1.28 36.98
N ALA A 80 -25.18 -0.52 37.15
CA ALA A 80 -25.15 0.62 38.07
C ALA A 80 -26.19 1.69 37.70
N LYS A 81 -26.38 1.97 36.40
CA LYS A 81 -27.41 2.90 35.92
C LYS A 81 -28.83 2.43 36.31
N ILE A 82 -29.14 1.14 36.15
CA ILE A 82 -30.42 0.56 36.60
C ILE A 82 -30.58 0.77 38.11
N SER A 83 -29.55 0.44 38.89
CA SER A 83 -29.61 0.56 40.35
C SER A 83 -29.83 2.00 40.83
N LEU A 84 -29.20 2.98 40.16
CA LEU A 84 -29.44 4.41 40.42
C LEU A 84 -30.87 4.83 40.02
N LEU A 85 -31.35 4.41 38.84
CA LEU A 85 -32.72 4.71 38.40
C LEU A 85 -33.77 4.10 39.32
N LEU A 86 -33.56 2.87 39.79
CA LEU A 86 -34.42 2.22 40.76
C LEU A 86 -34.44 3.00 42.08
N SER A 87 -33.27 3.42 42.56
CA SER A 87 -33.15 4.24 43.77
C SER A 87 -33.95 5.54 43.67
N ASP A 88 -33.83 6.24 42.54
CA ASP A 88 -34.56 7.47 42.25
C ASP A 88 -36.08 7.24 42.19
N LEU A 89 -36.52 6.19 41.48
CA LEU A 89 -37.94 5.88 41.33
C LEU A 89 -38.61 5.42 42.62
N LEU A 90 -37.88 4.64 43.44
CA LEU A 90 -38.33 4.17 44.75
C LEU A 90 -38.18 5.23 45.85
N GLN A 91 -37.53 6.37 45.55
CA GLN A 91 -37.17 7.42 46.51
C GLN A 91 -36.39 6.88 47.73
N CYS A 92 -35.63 5.80 47.54
CA CYS A 92 -34.92 5.12 48.61
C CYS A 92 -33.47 5.59 48.69
N LYS A 93 -33.22 6.66 49.48
CA LYS A 93 -31.87 7.25 49.64
C LYS A 93 -30.80 6.24 50.07
N PHE A 94 -31.16 5.28 50.91
CA PHE A 94 -30.26 4.22 51.39
C PHE A 94 -29.68 3.37 50.26
N ILE A 95 -30.49 3.02 49.25
CA ILE A 95 -30.04 2.24 48.09
C ILE A 95 -29.00 3.05 47.30
N ASN A 96 -29.19 4.36 47.14
CA ASN A 96 -28.24 5.22 46.44
C ASN A 96 -26.87 5.27 47.14
N GLU A 97 -26.88 5.49 48.46
CA GLU A 97 -25.65 5.55 49.26
C GLU A 97 -24.91 4.21 49.27
N TYR A 98 -25.65 3.11 49.39
CA TYR A 98 -25.07 1.76 49.33
C TYR A 98 -24.45 1.44 47.96
N ILE A 99 -25.14 1.77 46.86
CA ILE A 99 -24.60 1.60 45.50
C ILE A 99 -23.35 2.45 45.31
N CYS A 100 -23.38 3.71 45.72
CA CYS A 100 -22.23 4.61 45.60
C CYS A 100 -21.02 4.09 46.40
N TYR A 101 -21.25 3.64 47.63
CA TYR A 101 -20.22 3.03 48.47
C TYR A 101 -19.63 1.76 47.81
N PHE A 102 -20.50 0.88 47.32
CA PHE A 102 -20.09 -0.39 46.70
C PHE A 102 -19.33 -0.15 45.38
N MET A 103 -19.80 0.75 44.53
CA MET A 103 -19.11 1.14 43.28
C MET A 103 -17.75 1.77 43.57
N LYS A 104 -17.65 2.60 44.62
CA LYS A 104 -16.36 3.14 45.07
C LYS A 104 -15.41 2.02 45.48
N LYS A 105 -15.88 1.06 46.28
CA LYS A 105 -15.06 -0.08 46.73
C LYS A 105 -14.62 -1.00 45.59
N ILE A 106 -15.51 -1.27 44.62
CA ILE A 106 -15.15 -2.00 43.41
C ILE A 106 -14.09 -1.24 42.61
N MET A 107 -14.29 0.07 42.40
CA MET A 107 -13.30 0.87 41.66
C MET A 107 -11.95 0.94 42.36
N GLU A 108 -11.90 1.04 43.69
CA GLU A 108 -10.68 0.95 44.48
C GLU A 108 -10.01 -0.43 44.29
N PHE A 109 -10.78 -1.52 44.34
CA PHE A 109 -10.26 -2.88 44.18
C PHE A 109 -9.66 -3.13 42.79
N TYR A 110 -10.26 -2.57 41.74
CA TYR A 110 -9.81 -2.74 40.35
C TYR A 110 -8.93 -1.59 39.85
N GLU A 111 -8.54 -0.63 40.69
CA GLU A 111 -7.88 0.60 40.26
C GLU A 111 -6.60 0.33 39.46
N ASP A 112 -5.77 -0.60 39.94
CA ASP A 112 -4.51 -0.96 39.28
C ASP A 112 -4.75 -1.67 37.95
N SER A 113 -5.76 -2.54 37.87
CA SER A 113 -6.16 -3.19 36.62
C SER A 113 -6.67 -2.17 35.59
N ILE A 114 -7.44 -1.17 36.03
CA ILE A 114 -7.92 -0.08 35.18
C ILE A 114 -6.76 0.79 34.68
N LYS A 115 -5.79 1.12 35.55
CA LYS A 115 -4.59 1.87 35.18
C LYS A 115 -3.77 1.12 34.14
N GLU A 116 -3.57 -0.18 34.32
CA GLU A 116 -2.83 -0.99 33.35
C GLU A 116 -3.57 -1.11 32.01
N ALA A 117 -4.88 -1.36 32.03
CA ALA A 117 -5.70 -1.37 30.82
C ALA A 117 -5.63 -0.04 30.05
N LYS A 118 -5.60 1.11 30.75
CA LYS A 118 -5.41 2.43 30.13
C LYS A 118 -4.02 2.59 29.51
N ARG A 119 -2.96 2.11 30.18
CA ARG A 119 -1.59 2.12 29.64
C ARG A 119 -1.48 1.27 28.38
N VAL A 120 -2.01 0.04 28.41
CA VAL A 120 -2.05 -0.87 27.25
C VAL A 120 -2.84 -0.23 26.10
N ARG A 121 -4.00 0.36 26.38
CA ARG A 121 -4.81 1.07 25.37
C ARG A 121 -4.02 2.19 24.70
N ASN A 122 -3.28 2.99 25.48
CA ASN A 122 -2.47 4.08 24.93
C ASN A 122 -1.29 3.55 24.09
N LYS A 123 -0.63 2.48 24.52
CA LYS A 123 0.41 1.78 23.74
C LYS A 123 -0.16 1.26 22.41
N ASN A 124 -1.30 0.57 22.44
CA ASN A 124 -1.96 0.07 21.24
C ASN A 124 -2.35 1.19 20.28
N LYS A 125 -2.83 2.33 20.80
CA LYS A 125 -3.16 3.49 19.97
C LYS A 125 -1.94 4.09 19.27
N LYS A 126 -0.76 4.03 19.91
CA LYS A 126 0.52 4.45 19.31
C LYS A 126 0.97 3.47 18.22
N ILE A 127 0.96 2.17 18.51
CA ILE A 127 1.32 1.11 17.55
C ILE A 127 0.41 1.18 16.32
N THR A 128 -0.89 1.42 16.50
CA THR A 128 -1.84 1.54 15.39
C THR A 128 -1.47 2.69 14.44
N LYS A 129 -1.07 3.85 14.98
CA LYS A 129 -0.60 4.98 14.17
C LYS A 129 0.71 4.67 13.44
N GLU A 130 1.66 4.04 14.13
CA GLU A 130 2.92 3.62 13.52
C GLU A 130 2.69 2.62 12.37
N LEU A 131 1.69 1.74 12.50
CA LEU A 131 1.29 0.80 11.45
C LEU A 131 0.67 1.51 10.23
N GLU A 132 -0.17 2.52 10.45
CA GLU A 132 -0.72 3.37 9.38
C GLU A 132 0.40 4.12 8.63
N ASP A 133 1.37 4.67 9.36
CA ASP A 133 2.53 5.35 8.77
C ASP A 133 3.42 4.40 7.95
N VAL A 134 3.61 3.16 8.41
CA VAL A 134 4.35 2.13 7.64
C VAL A 134 3.56 1.73 6.39
N ASN A 135 2.25 1.51 6.50
CA ASN A 135 1.42 1.13 5.36
C ASN A 135 1.40 2.22 4.27
N THR A 136 1.34 3.49 4.66
CA THR A 136 1.41 4.61 3.69
C THR A 136 2.77 4.67 3.00
N LYS A 137 3.87 4.44 3.72
CA LYS A 137 5.22 4.34 3.13
C LYS A 137 5.36 3.15 2.18
N VAL A 138 4.85 1.98 2.55
CA VAL A 138 4.86 0.78 1.70
C VAL A 138 4.06 1.03 0.41
N ALA A 139 2.88 1.66 0.51
CA ALA A 139 2.09 2.01 -0.67
C ALA A 139 2.84 2.99 -1.61
N ALA A 140 3.55 3.98 -1.05
CA ALA A 140 4.37 4.90 -1.84
C ALA A 140 5.54 4.19 -2.54
N LEU A 141 6.23 3.29 -1.83
CA LEU A 141 7.34 2.49 -2.38
C LEU A 141 6.85 1.54 -3.48
N SER A 142 5.70 0.90 -3.28
CA SER A 142 5.09 0.01 -4.28
C SER A 142 4.75 0.77 -5.57
N LYS A 143 4.16 1.98 -5.45
CA LYS A 143 3.91 2.84 -6.61
C LYS A 143 5.19 3.24 -7.33
N LYS A 144 6.23 3.61 -6.58
CA LYS A 144 7.54 3.95 -7.17
C LYS A 144 8.14 2.75 -7.90
N SER A 145 8.11 1.57 -7.28
CA SER A 145 8.60 0.33 -7.90
C SER A 145 7.87 -0.01 -9.20
N ALA A 146 6.56 0.25 -9.29
CA ALA A 146 5.79 0.03 -10.51
C ALA A 146 6.21 1.01 -11.63
N ILE A 147 6.48 2.27 -11.28
CA ILE A 147 7.01 3.27 -12.23
C ILE A 147 8.39 2.86 -12.73
N ASP A 148 9.28 2.47 -11.81
CA ASP A 148 10.65 2.06 -12.15
C ASP A 148 10.62 0.81 -13.06
N ALA A 149 9.75 -0.16 -12.80
CA ALA A 149 9.57 -1.34 -13.65
C ALA A 149 9.07 -0.97 -15.06
N SER A 150 8.10 -0.07 -15.16
CA SER A 150 7.59 0.42 -16.45
C SER A 150 8.66 1.19 -17.25
N GLN A 151 9.51 1.97 -16.57
CA GLN A 151 10.62 2.65 -17.22
C GLN A 151 11.65 1.65 -17.78
N ILE A 152 12.00 0.61 -17.00
CA ILE A 152 12.92 -0.44 -17.44
C ILE A 152 12.36 -1.15 -18.68
N GLU A 153 11.06 -1.46 -18.69
CA GLU A 153 10.40 -2.08 -19.83
C GLU A 153 10.46 -1.18 -21.09
N ALA A 154 10.19 0.12 -20.94
CA ALA A 154 10.30 1.07 -22.04
C ALA A 154 11.73 1.15 -22.61
N TYR A 155 12.76 1.16 -21.73
CA TYR A 155 14.15 1.13 -22.18
C TYR A 155 14.49 -0.16 -22.92
N SER A 156 13.97 -1.32 -22.48
CA SER A 156 14.16 -2.60 -23.15
C SER A 156 13.55 -2.59 -24.56
N GLN A 157 12.33 -2.06 -24.72
CA GLN A 157 11.67 -1.94 -26.02
C GLN A 157 12.43 -1.03 -26.98
N ILE A 158 12.94 0.12 -26.50
CA ILE A 158 13.78 1.02 -27.30
C ILE A 158 15.06 0.31 -27.74
N GLN A 159 15.70 -0.45 -26.84
CA GLN A 159 16.91 -1.19 -27.16
C GLN A 159 16.65 -2.28 -28.21
N GLU A 160 15.55 -3.03 -28.08
CA GLU A 160 15.14 -4.03 -29.08
C GLU A 160 14.87 -3.41 -30.45
N ALA A 161 14.20 -2.25 -30.49
CA ALA A 161 13.98 -1.51 -31.74
C ALA A 161 15.29 -1.06 -32.38
N HIS A 162 16.24 -0.55 -31.58
CA HIS A 162 17.58 -0.19 -32.09
C HIS A 162 18.35 -1.40 -32.62
N ILE A 163 18.30 -2.54 -31.92
CA ILE A 163 18.96 -3.78 -32.40
C ILE A 163 18.37 -4.19 -33.75
N THR A 164 17.05 -4.17 -33.88
CA THR A 164 16.35 -4.51 -35.13
C THR A 164 16.78 -3.59 -36.27
N MET A 165 16.79 -2.27 -36.03
CA MET A 165 17.24 -1.28 -37.02
C MET A 165 18.70 -1.51 -37.45
N ILE A 166 19.59 -1.86 -36.51
CA ILE A 166 21.00 -2.16 -36.84
C ILE A 166 21.09 -3.40 -37.74
N LEU A 167 20.31 -4.44 -37.47
CA LEU A 167 20.27 -5.66 -38.28
C LEU A 167 19.75 -5.38 -39.70
N ASP A 168 18.70 -4.55 -39.82
CA ASP A 168 18.16 -4.14 -41.12
C ASP A 168 19.20 -3.36 -41.94
N LEU A 169 19.89 -2.39 -41.32
CA LEU A 169 20.97 -1.64 -41.95
C LEU A 169 22.14 -2.55 -42.37
N GLN A 170 22.50 -3.54 -41.55
CA GLN A 170 23.52 -4.52 -41.92
C GLN A 170 23.11 -5.31 -43.16
N SER A 171 21.86 -5.78 -43.22
CA SER A 171 21.32 -6.47 -44.40
C SER A 171 21.36 -5.57 -45.64
N GLU A 172 20.97 -4.30 -45.52
CA GLU A 172 21.01 -3.35 -46.64
C GLU A 172 22.44 -3.16 -47.16
N VAL A 173 23.42 -2.97 -46.27
CA VAL A 173 24.84 -2.87 -46.63
C VAL A 173 25.32 -4.13 -47.36
N GLU A 174 24.92 -5.32 -46.91
CA GLU A 174 25.26 -6.59 -47.57
C GLU A 174 24.71 -6.64 -49.01
N THR A 175 23.45 -6.21 -49.20
CA THR A 175 22.85 -6.15 -50.55
C THR A 175 23.54 -5.13 -51.45
N MET A 176 23.92 -3.98 -50.92
CA MET A 176 24.64 -2.94 -51.66
C MET A 176 26.03 -3.41 -52.07
N LYS A 177 26.73 -4.11 -51.17
CA LYS A 177 28.03 -4.72 -51.47
C LYS A 177 27.94 -5.79 -52.56
N SER A 178 26.88 -6.60 -52.57
CA SER A 178 26.61 -7.55 -53.64
C SER A 178 26.34 -6.85 -54.99
N LYS A 179 25.53 -5.78 -54.98
CA LYS A 179 25.28 -4.96 -56.18
C LYS A 179 26.57 -4.31 -56.71
N GLU A 180 27.40 -3.77 -55.82
CA GLU A 180 28.69 -3.19 -56.16
C GLU A 180 29.61 -4.24 -56.82
N GLN A 181 29.70 -5.44 -56.25
CA GLN A 181 30.48 -6.53 -56.82
C GLN A 181 29.98 -6.97 -58.20
N ASN A 182 28.66 -7.03 -58.41
CA ASN A 182 28.07 -7.31 -59.71
C ASN A 182 28.37 -6.19 -60.72
N MET A 183 28.31 -4.93 -60.31
CA MET A 183 28.59 -3.79 -61.18
C MET A 183 30.09 -3.73 -61.56
N LYS A 184 30.96 -4.09 -60.62
CA LYS A 184 32.40 -4.22 -60.87
C LYS A 184 32.72 -5.28 -61.91
N SER A 185 32.08 -6.46 -61.85
CA SER A 185 32.28 -7.51 -62.87
C SER A 185 31.74 -7.11 -64.25
N ILE A 186 30.63 -6.36 -64.31
CA ILE A 186 30.13 -5.79 -65.56
C ILE A 186 31.14 -4.79 -66.15
N LEU A 187 31.70 -3.90 -65.32
CA LEU A 187 32.74 -2.95 -65.73
C LEU A 187 33.97 -3.67 -66.28
N GLU A 188 34.48 -4.67 -65.55
CA GLU A 188 35.62 -5.48 -66.00
C GLU A 188 35.35 -6.16 -67.36
N ASN A 189 34.15 -6.71 -67.56
CA ASN A 189 33.74 -7.29 -68.84
C ASN A 189 33.67 -6.22 -69.96
N LYS A 190 33.09 -5.06 -69.67
CA LYS A 190 32.98 -3.95 -70.65
C LYS A 190 34.34 -3.37 -71.02
N ASP A 191 35.27 -3.29 -70.07
CA ASP A 191 36.65 -2.91 -70.35
C ASP A 191 37.35 -3.94 -71.24
N MET A 192 37.11 -5.24 -71.03
CA MET A 192 37.62 -6.28 -71.93
C MET A 192 37.04 -6.18 -73.35
N GLU A 193 35.73 -5.97 -73.48
CA GLU A 193 35.07 -5.74 -74.77
C GLU A 193 35.62 -4.49 -75.47
N LEU A 194 35.74 -3.38 -74.75
CA LEU A 194 36.23 -2.11 -75.29
C LEU A 194 37.70 -2.21 -75.71
N ASN A 195 38.53 -2.91 -74.94
CA ASN A 195 39.93 -3.18 -75.31
C ASN A 195 40.02 -4.11 -76.52
N SER A 196 39.13 -5.09 -76.64
CA SER A 196 39.05 -5.97 -77.81
C SER A 196 38.63 -5.19 -79.05
N LEU A 197 37.66 -4.28 -78.91
CA LEU A 197 37.20 -3.40 -79.98
C LEU A 197 38.27 -2.38 -80.38
N LYS A 198 39.00 -1.80 -79.42
CA LYS A 198 40.18 -0.95 -79.69
C LYS A 198 41.26 -1.72 -80.46
N ARG A 199 41.56 -2.96 -80.09
CA ARG A 199 42.49 -3.81 -80.83
C ARG A 199 41.99 -4.11 -82.24
N TYR A 200 40.70 -4.40 -82.41
CA TYR A 200 40.08 -4.59 -83.72
C TYR A 200 40.22 -3.33 -84.58
N PHE A 201 39.83 -2.16 -84.05
CA PHE A 201 39.98 -0.87 -84.74
C PHE A 201 41.44 -0.60 -85.10
N ASN A 202 42.38 -0.76 -84.18
CA ASN A 202 43.81 -0.57 -84.47
C ASN A 202 44.31 -1.55 -85.54
N SER A 203 43.86 -2.81 -85.52
CA SER A 203 44.21 -3.78 -86.57
C SER A 203 43.56 -3.48 -87.92
N SER A 204 42.38 -2.84 -87.94
CA SER A 204 41.73 -2.38 -89.17
C SER A 204 42.24 -1.03 -89.66
N VAL A 205 42.80 -0.20 -88.77
CA VAL A 205 43.60 0.97 -89.12
C VAL A 205 44.90 0.50 -89.78
N ASP A 206 45.49 -0.61 -89.35
CA ASP A 206 46.61 -1.24 -90.06
C ASP A 206 46.21 -1.84 -91.43
N LEU A 207 44.93 -2.12 -91.67
CA LEU A 207 44.41 -2.57 -92.98
C LEU A 207 44.12 -1.41 -93.96
N PHE A 208 44.07 -0.17 -93.45
CA PHE A 208 43.83 1.04 -94.24
C PHE A 208 44.90 2.14 -94.07
N ALA A 209 46.03 1.85 -93.42
CA ALA A 209 47.15 2.78 -93.34
C ALA A 209 48.02 2.69 -94.59
N LEU A 210 47.56 3.34 -95.67
CA LEU A 210 48.45 3.92 -96.66
C LEU A 210 48.78 5.35 -96.22
N ASP A 211 50.05 5.52 -95.84
CA ASP A 211 50.87 6.73 -95.80
C ASP A 211 50.50 7.90 -94.86
N LYS A 212 51.38 8.10 -93.87
CA LYS A 212 51.86 9.35 -93.22
C LYS A 212 50.86 10.49 -92.96
N SER A 213 50.80 10.93 -91.69
CA SER A 213 51.78 11.89 -91.16
C SER A 213 51.52 12.22 -89.69
N SER A 214 52.62 12.44 -88.98
CA SER A 214 52.74 13.10 -87.69
C SER A 214 51.88 14.34 -87.50
N SER A 215 51.20 14.42 -86.35
CA SER A 215 51.10 15.66 -85.58
C SER A 215 50.55 15.35 -84.19
N ASP A 216 51.43 15.50 -83.20
CA ASP A 216 51.01 15.96 -81.88
C ASP A 216 50.18 17.24 -82.04
N GLU A 217 49.02 17.30 -81.40
CA GLU A 217 48.72 18.31 -80.36
C GLU A 217 47.22 18.31 -80.01
N ASN A 218 46.99 18.16 -78.70
CA ASN A 218 45.93 18.75 -77.90
C ASN A 218 44.58 19.03 -78.58
N THR A 219 43.57 18.25 -78.19
CA THR A 219 42.20 18.76 -78.11
C THR A 219 41.63 18.41 -76.75
N GLN A 220 41.22 19.46 -76.04
CA GLN A 220 40.56 19.48 -74.76
C GLN A 220 39.29 18.62 -74.79
N GLU A 221 39.18 17.65 -73.88
CA GLU A 221 37.90 17.16 -73.42
C GLU A 221 37.52 17.86 -72.11
N THR A 222 36.40 18.56 -72.23
CA THR A 222 35.51 19.10 -71.21
C THR A 222 35.34 18.14 -70.03
N ASN A 223 35.83 18.57 -68.87
CA ASN A 223 35.55 17.99 -67.57
C ASN A 223 34.17 18.52 -67.11
N MET A 224 33.11 17.73 -67.28
CA MET A 224 31.88 17.89 -66.52
C MET A 224 31.97 16.95 -65.31
N GLU A 225 32.24 17.51 -64.13
CA GLU A 225 31.77 16.90 -62.88
C GLU A 225 31.63 18.03 -61.83
N ASP A 226 30.48 18.67 -61.92
CA ASP A 226 29.82 19.33 -60.79
C ASP A 226 29.53 18.31 -59.68
N GLN A 227 29.40 18.78 -58.43
CA GLN A 227 29.05 18.03 -57.21
C GLN A 227 30.21 17.52 -56.34
N ARG A 228 31.04 18.47 -55.87
CA ARG A 228 31.47 18.47 -54.47
C ARG A 228 30.55 19.37 -53.64
N ILE A 229 29.37 18.87 -53.29
CA ILE A 229 28.67 19.38 -52.11
C ILE A 229 29.30 18.68 -50.89
N THR A 230 29.90 19.52 -50.07
CA THR A 230 30.73 19.22 -48.92
C THR A 230 30.04 18.38 -47.85
N LEU A 231 30.69 17.26 -47.51
CA LEU A 231 30.53 16.40 -46.33
C LEU A 231 30.73 17.14 -44.96
N ASN A 232 30.67 18.48 -44.96
CA ASN A 232 30.83 19.34 -43.78
C ASN A 232 29.52 20.00 -43.33
N GLU A 233 28.43 19.93 -44.11
CA GLU A 233 27.13 20.50 -43.71
C GLU A 233 26.24 19.51 -42.93
N LEU A 234 26.46 18.19 -43.04
CA LEU A 234 25.70 17.21 -42.24
C LEU A 234 26.16 17.11 -40.77
N LYS A 235 27.36 17.61 -40.46
CA LYS A 235 27.93 17.55 -39.09
C LYS A 235 27.47 18.71 -38.20
N ARG A 236 26.78 19.71 -38.77
CA ARG A 236 26.30 20.89 -38.04
C ARG A 236 24.82 20.80 -37.64
N ALA A 237 24.11 19.73 -38.01
CA ALA A 237 22.70 19.49 -37.67
C ALA A 237 22.47 18.56 -36.46
N MET A 238 23.54 18.05 -35.83
CA MET A 238 23.44 17.08 -34.71
C MET A 238 23.82 17.65 -33.33
N GLU A 239 24.05 18.95 -33.19
CA GLU A 239 24.57 19.51 -31.92
C GLU A 239 23.59 20.38 -31.12
N ASN A 240 22.32 20.53 -31.50
CA ASN A 240 21.33 21.20 -30.64
C ASN A 240 19.89 20.68 -30.87
N PRO A 241 19.24 20.05 -29.88
CA PRO A 241 17.80 19.82 -29.94
C PRO A 241 17.05 21.13 -29.60
N PRO A 242 15.94 21.47 -30.29
CA PRO A 242 15.12 22.60 -29.92
C PRO A 242 14.37 22.30 -28.62
N GLN A 243 14.70 23.06 -27.56
CA GLN A 243 13.86 23.18 -26.38
C GLN A 243 12.57 23.90 -26.78
N ASN A 244 11.43 23.25 -26.56
CA ASN A 244 10.15 23.91 -26.51
C ASN A 244 9.38 23.33 -25.34
N ASP A 245 9.46 24.00 -24.20
CA ASP A 245 8.45 23.89 -23.16
C ASP A 245 8.01 25.31 -22.80
N SER A 246 6.77 25.61 -23.20
CA SER A 246 5.97 26.67 -22.62
C SER A 246 5.71 26.34 -21.16
N LEU A 247 6.02 27.24 -20.23
CA LEU A 247 5.21 27.33 -19.02
C LEU A 247 5.23 28.72 -18.37
N LEU A 248 4.01 29.13 -18.04
CA LEU A 248 3.55 30.22 -17.21
C LEU A 248 4.45 30.60 -16.02
N LYS A 249 4.65 31.92 -15.88
CA LYS A 249 4.61 32.76 -14.67
C LYS A 249 5.08 32.18 -13.32
N GLY A 250 6.06 32.88 -12.72
CA GLY A 250 5.87 33.53 -11.41
C GLY A 250 7.01 33.39 -10.39
N GLY A 251 7.55 34.54 -9.94
CA GLY A 251 8.01 34.73 -8.55
C GLY A 251 9.53 34.77 -8.28
N LYS A 252 10.10 35.97 -8.25
CA LYS A 252 11.27 36.39 -7.45
C LYS A 252 10.81 36.75 -6.01
N PRO A 253 11.66 37.09 -5.00
CA PRO A 253 13.11 37.42 -5.06
C PRO A 253 14.03 36.92 -3.90
N GLU A 254 15.34 37.06 -4.14
CA GLU A 254 16.46 37.52 -3.26
C GLU A 254 16.73 36.94 -1.86
N LEU A 255 17.99 36.60 -1.56
CA LEU A 255 18.98 37.50 -0.93
C LEU A 255 20.37 36.83 -0.70
N THR A 256 21.44 37.47 -1.23
CA THR A 256 22.80 37.73 -0.65
C THR A 256 23.70 36.57 -0.13
N LYS A 257 25.05 36.59 -0.17
CA LYS A 257 26.16 37.47 -0.61
C LYS A 257 27.49 36.69 -0.43
N SER A 258 28.51 36.98 -1.26
CA SER A 258 29.99 36.99 -1.02
C SER A 258 30.72 35.70 -0.54
N SER A 259 32.00 35.41 -0.83
CA SER A 259 33.09 35.98 -1.65
C SER A 259 34.31 35.03 -1.55
N SER A 260 35.24 35.16 -2.51
CA SER A 260 36.70 34.96 -2.42
C SER A 260 37.32 33.63 -2.93
N GLN A 261 37.95 33.79 -4.10
CA GLN A 261 39.21 33.23 -4.66
C GLN A 261 40.00 32.16 -3.87
N VAL A 262 40.57 31.17 -4.58
CA VAL A 262 42.04 30.94 -4.74
C VAL A 262 42.36 29.71 -5.64
N SER A 263 43.33 29.96 -6.54
CA SER A 263 44.30 29.10 -7.27
C SER A 263 43.92 27.87 -8.13
N PHE A 264 44.42 27.93 -9.37
CA PHE A 264 44.59 26.82 -10.31
C PHE A 264 45.93 26.10 -10.06
N HIS A 265 45.87 24.78 -9.86
CA HIS A 265 46.95 23.83 -10.18
C HIS A 265 46.33 22.58 -10.83
N PRO A 266 46.88 22.03 -11.93
CA PRO A 266 46.31 20.88 -12.60
C PRO A 266 46.79 19.59 -11.93
N ALA A 267 45.95 18.99 -11.08
CA ALA A 267 46.18 17.67 -10.52
C ALA A 267 45.33 16.62 -11.25
N LYS A 268 45.97 15.50 -11.59
CA LYS A 268 45.42 14.30 -12.24
C LYS A 268 44.06 13.88 -11.68
N PRO A 269 43.15 13.27 -12.48
CA PRO A 269 41.88 12.75 -11.99
C PRO A 269 42.12 11.52 -11.12
N SER A 270 42.29 11.74 -9.82
CA SER A 270 42.12 10.72 -8.79
C SER A 270 40.63 10.53 -8.55
N ILE A 271 40.13 9.36 -8.94
CA ILE A 271 38.78 8.89 -8.62
C ILE A 271 38.55 8.99 -7.10
N PRO A 272 37.50 9.66 -6.61
CA PRO A 272 37.17 9.65 -5.20
C PRO A 272 36.72 8.22 -4.84
N ARG A 273 37.56 7.48 -4.09
CA ARG A 273 37.04 6.34 -3.33
C ARG A 273 36.13 6.92 -2.24
N PRO A 274 34.86 6.50 -2.14
CA PRO A 274 34.06 6.87 -0.99
C PRO A 274 34.74 6.28 0.25
N SER A 275 35.09 7.14 1.20
CA SER A 275 35.37 6.70 2.56
C SER A 275 34.12 5.99 3.06
N ARG A 276 34.16 4.66 3.12
CA ARG A 276 33.13 3.85 3.72
C ARG A 276 33.12 4.20 5.20
N ASP A 277 32.14 5.01 5.59
CA ASP A 277 31.94 5.40 6.98
C ASP A 277 31.30 4.19 7.69
N ASP A 278 32.13 3.19 8.02
CA ASP A 278 31.72 1.94 8.68
C ASP A 278 31.11 2.18 10.09
N SER A 279 31.22 3.40 10.61
CA SER A 279 30.68 3.80 11.90
C SER A 279 29.15 3.86 11.93
N PHE A 280 28.52 4.29 10.83
CA PHE A 280 27.06 4.40 10.73
C PHE A 280 26.39 3.03 10.57
N ASP A 281 27.07 2.10 9.90
CA ASP A 281 26.59 0.72 9.67
C ASP A 281 26.68 -0.15 10.95
N GLN A 282 27.64 0.15 11.84
CA GLN A 282 27.82 -0.60 13.08
C GLN A 282 26.76 -0.29 14.15
N ALA A 283 26.29 0.96 14.22
CA ALA A 283 25.20 1.36 15.12
C ALA A 283 23.84 0.77 14.68
N ALA A 284 23.59 0.71 13.36
CA ALA A 284 22.40 0.05 12.83
C ALA A 284 22.42 -1.46 13.08
N LYS A 285 23.58 -2.11 12.87
CA LYS A 285 23.77 -3.55 13.16
C LYS A 285 23.62 -3.89 14.63
N SER A 286 24.15 -3.08 15.54
CA SER A 286 24.00 -3.33 16.99
C SER A 286 22.55 -3.18 17.44
N LYS A 287 21.83 -2.19 16.92
CA LYS A 287 20.39 -2.02 17.18
C LYS A 287 19.57 -3.20 16.68
N LEU A 288 19.83 -3.65 15.45
CA LEU A 288 19.17 -4.82 14.86
C LEU A 288 19.48 -6.10 15.65
N THR A 289 20.73 -6.27 16.10
CA THR A 289 21.14 -7.42 16.91
C THR A 289 20.40 -7.46 18.24
N ASN A 290 20.27 -6.31 18.92
CA ASN A 290 19.53 -6.21 20.17
C ASN A 290 18.04 -6.49 19.98
N GLU A 291 17.46 -6.04 18.88
CA GLU A 291 16.05 -6.28 18.53
C GLU A 291 15.80 -7.77 18.23
N ILE A 292 16.70 -8.41 17.47
CA ILE A 292 16.69 -9.85 17.22
C ILE A 292 16.79 -10.64 18.53
N MET A 293 17.69 -10.27 19.44
CA MET A 293 17.83 -10.93 20.74
C MET A 293 16.58 -10.77 21.60
N SER A 294 15.98 -9.58 21.62
CA SER A 294 14.74 -9.31 22.34
C SER A 294 13.57 -10.15 21.80
N LEU A 295 13.40 -10.19 20.48
CA LEU A 295 12.37 -10.99 19.83
C LEU A 295 12.58 -12.49 20.08
N ASN A 296 13.83 -12.98 20.03
CA ASN A 296 14.13 -14.38 20.33
C ASN A 296 13.79 -14.73 21.78
N ALA A 297 14.07 -13.84 22.74
CA ALA A 297 13.69 -14.06 24.14
C ALA A 297 12.16 -14.13 24.32
N GLU A 298 11.42 -13.28 23.61
CA GLU A 298 9.95 -13.28 23.62
C GLU A 298 9.37 -14.56 22.99
N VAL A 299 9.93 -15.00 21.86
CA VAL A 299 9.54 -16.26 21.20
C VAL A 299 9.77 -17.46 22.10
N VAL A 300 10.93 -17.53 22.79
CA VAL A 300 11.23 -18.62 23.74
C VAL A 300 10.23 -18.61 24.90
N LYS A 301 9.90 -17.42 25.44
CA LYS A 301 8.92 -17.28 26.51
C LYS A 301 7.54 -17.78 26.06
N LEU A 302 7.04 -17.29 24.93
CA LEU A 302 5.74 -17.70 24.39
C LEU A 302 5.69 -19.20 24.06
N THR A 303 6.78 -19.76 23.56
CA THR A 303 6.89 -21.21 23.30
C THR A 303 6.80 -22.00 24.61
N THR A 304 7.43 -21.51 25.68
CA THR A 304 7.37 -22.16 27.00
C THR A 304 5.97 -22.11 27.60
N GLU A 305 5.29 -20.96 27.49
CA GLU A 305 3.90 -20.80 27.91
C GLU A 305 2.97 -21.73 27.12
N LEU A 306 3.16 -21.85 25.80
CA LEU A 306 2.38 -22.74 24.94
C LEU A 306 2.57 -24.23 25.30
N VAL A 307 3.80 -24.65 25.62
CA VAL A 307 4.08 -26.00 26.12
C VAL A 307 3.36 -26.26 27.45
N SER A 308 3.36 -25.30 28.36
CA SER A 308 2.64 -25.39 29.64
C SER A 308 1.13 -25.52 29.42
N CYS A 309 0.54 -24.69 28.55
CA CYS A 309 -0.89 -24.82 28.21
C CYS A 309 -1.23 -26.19 27.61
N LYS A 310 -0.35 -26.75 26.77
CA LYS A 310 -0.56 -28.09 26.20
C LYS A 310 -0.57 -29.17 27.29
N GLN A 311 0.34 -29.09 28.26
CA GLN A 311 0.37 -30.03 29.40
C GLN A 311 -0.93 -29.98 30.20
N ILE A 312 -1.44 -28.78 30.49
CA ILE A 312 -2.72 -28.60 31.20
C ILE A 312 -3.88 -29.22 30.40
N ILE A 313 -3.92 -29.01 29.08
CA ILE A 313 -4.96 -29.58 28.22
C ILE A 313 -4.90 -31.12 28.23
N ASP A 314 -3.71 -31.70 28.15
CA ASP A 314 -3.53 -33.15 28.15
C ASP A 314 -3.95 -33.75 29.51
N GLU A 315 -3.68 -33.06 30.62
CA GLU A 315 -4.13 -33.45 31.95
C GLU A 315 -5.67 -33.37 32.10
N GLN A 316 -6.28 -32.30 31.60
CA GLN A 316 -7.74 -32.16 31.57
C GLN A 316 -8.40 -33.24 30.71
N LYS A 317 -7.82 -33.58 29.55
CA LYS A 317 -8.31 -34.69 28.71
C LYS A 317 -8.29 -36.02 29.45
N LYS A 318 -7.23 -36.31 30.20
CA LYS A 318 -7.14 -37.53 31.01
C LYS A 318 -8.22 -37.58 32.08
N ILE A 319 -8.48 -36.47 32.78
CA ILE A 319 -9.56 -36.38 33.77
C ILE A 319 -10.92 -36.63 33.14
N ILE A 320 -11.19 -36.05 31.96
CA ILE A 320 -12.43 -36.25 31.22
C ILE A 320 -12.58 -37.73 30.82
N GLU A 321 -11.51 -38.36 30.37
CA GLU A 321 -11.52 -39.78 29.98
C GLU A 321 -11.81 -40.70 31.17
N ASP A 322 -11.22 -40.42 32.34
CA ASP A 322 -11.47 -41.16 33.58
C ASP A 322 -12.92 -40.95 34.09
N LEU A 323 -13.46 -39.73 33.98
CA LEU A 323 -14.86 -39.45 34.29
C LEU A 323 -15.81 -40.18 33.34
N ASN A 324 -15.50 -40.21 32.04
CA ASN A 324 -16.30 -40.93 31.05
C ASN A 324 -16.30 -42.45 31.31
N LYS A 325 -15.17 -43.03 31.72
CA LYS A 325 -15.11 -44.45 32.14
C LYS A 325 -16.00 -44.74 33.35
N LYS A 326 -16.07 -43.81 34.31
CA LYS A 326 -16.95 -43.95 35.49
C LYS A 326 -18.44 -43.76 35.19
N LEU A 327 -18.77 -43.05 34.11
CA LEU A 327 -20.14 -42.77 33.69
C LEU A 327 -20.71 -43.83 32.73
N GLN A 328 -19.89 -44.73 32.19
CA GLN A 328 -20.41 -45.85 31.39
C GLN A 328 -21.13 -46.85 32.32
N PRO A 329 -22.44 -47.10 32.10
CA PRO A 329 -23.19 -48.06 32.89
C PRO A 329 -22.62 -49.46 32.63
N THR A 330 -22.41 -50.20 33.72
CA THR A 330 -21.98 -51.60 33.71
C THR A 330 -23.06 -52.51 33.16
#